data_AF-A0A0D9P8Q5-F1
#
_entry.id   AF-A0A0D9P8Q5-F1
#
_cell.length_a   1.000
_cell.length_b   1.000
_cell.length_c   1.000
_cell.angle_alpha   90.00
_cell.angle_beta   90.00
_cell.angle_gamma   90.00
#
_symmetry.space_group_name_H-M   'P 1'
#
loop_
_entity.id
_entity.type
_entity.pdbx_description
1 polymer ?
#
loop_
_entity_poly.entity_id
_entity_poly.type
_entity_poly.pdbx_seq_one_letter_code
_entity_poly.pdbx_strand_id
1 'polypeptide(L)'
;MLCSLPTILLLATSASAHTAAFVKGMYCEGGPDANNYNPNANDPVNPLWMLSKNDWWMQRKSGCLNNPPKNGASVALPAGGEFTVELAHNQAQTSLSFDGKFASAWPDGKEHPEDWRGPGSPPDCIQDDGALHTNNQTMAAGTAWAISYESDVSKVTMENLVVFSVLEHTPWKRIATYKVPKDLPACPAGGCYCAWLWVPTRCGQPNMYMANYRCHVTGSNSNRKLAPAKAPVYCQNDRSKCVKGAKQMVAWNQAEGNNVQVPNGASPGYNQGMGWAPGAQNDIFQ
;
A
#
# COMPACT_ATOMS: atom_id res chain seq x y z
N MET A 1 26.15 36.32 40.51
CA MET A 1 25.70 34.94 40.25
C MET A 1 24.44 35.02 39.41
N LEU A 2 24.58 34.85 38.09
CA LEU A 2 23.45 34.81 37.16
C LEU A 2 23.17 33.33 36.86
N CYS A 3 21.98 32.88 37.25
CA CYS A 3 21.53 31.50 37.08
C CYS A 3 21.04 31.34 35.64
N SER A 4 21.79 30.64 34.80
CA SER A 4 21.39 30.26 33.45
C SER A 4 20.37 29.12 33.52
N LEU A 5 19.11 29.38 33.18
CA LEU A 5 18.12 28.34 32.95
C LEU A 5 18.38 27.67 31.59
N PRO A 6 18.45 26.32 31.52
CA PRO A 6 18.55 25.63 30.25
C PRO A 6 17.17 25.64 29.57
N THR A 7 17.09 26.25 28.38
CA THR A 7 15.94 26.11 27.50
C THR A 7 15.96 24.71 26.90
N ILE A 8 15.11 23.82 27.41
CA ILE A 8 14.85 22.52 26.78
C ILE A 8 14.01 22.80 25.54
N LEU A 9 14.66 22.77 24.37
CA LEU A 9 13.98 22.80 23.09
C LEU A 9 13.31 21.42 22.90
N LEU A 10 12.02 21.30 23.23
CA LEU A 10 11.23 20.15 22.80
C LEU A 10 11.13 20.20 21.27
N LEU A 11 11.94 19.40 20.60
CA LEU A 11 11.64 18.94 19.25
C LEU A 11 10.35 18.12 19.35
N ALA A 12 9.22 18.76 19.07
CA ALA A 12 8.00 18.05 18.76
C ALA A 12 8.29 17.22 17.51
N THR A 13 8.62 15.94 17.69
CA THR A 13 8.60 14.96 16.60
C THR A 13 7.15 14.86 16.17
N SER A 14 6.74 15.66 15.19
CA SER A 14 5.51 15.42 14.47
C SER A 14 5.65 14.02 13.89
N ALA A 15 4.96 13.05 14.48
CA ALA A 15 4.89 11.70 13.94
C ALA A 15 4.20 11.80 12.58
N SER A 16 4.99 11.92 11.51
CA SER A 16 4.52 11.70 10.15
C SER A 16 4.36 10.19 10.01
N ALA A 17 3.20 9.72 10.46
CA ALA A 17 2.93 8.32 10.69
C ALA A 17 2.18 7.79 9.46
N HIS A 18 2.87 7.11 8.55
CA HIS A 18 2.30 6.62 7.31
C HIS A 18 3.05 5.38 6.80
N THR A 19 2.41 4.50 6.04
CA THR A 19 3.00 3.19 5.63
C THR A 19 3.01 3.01 4.11
N ALA A 20 4.08 2.42 3.58
CA ALA A 20 4.11 1.84 2.23
C ALA A 20 4.79 0.47 2.25
N ALA A 21 4.63 -0.30 1.18
CA ALA A 21 5.48 -1.46 0.93
C ALA A 21 6.83 -1.00 0.34
N PHE A 22 7.91 -1.62 0.81
CA PHE A 22 9.27 -1.43 0.34
C PHE A 22 9.77 -2.77 -0.17
N VAL A 23 10.16 -2.80 -1.44
CA VAL A 23 10.73 -3.97 -2.11
C VAL A 23 11.45 -3.51 -3.36
N LYS A 24 12.51 -4.20 -3.76
CA LYS A 24 13.21 -3.94 -5.03
C LYS A 24 12.22 -4.00 -6.19
N GLY A 25 12.30 -3.00 -7.07
CA GLY A 25 11.31 -2.80 -8.13
C GLY A 25 10.30 -1.70 -7.83
N MET A 26 10.35 -1.07 -6.65
CA MET A 26 9.57 0.14 -6.37
C MET A 26 10.13 1.35 -7.10
N TYR A 27 9.24 2.23 -7.56
CA TYR A 27 9.61 3.59 -7.88
C TYR A 27 9.96 4.33 -6.58
N CYS A 28 10.78 5.36 -6.68
CA CYS A 28 11.18 6.18 -5.53
C CYS A 28 11.98 5.41 -4.48
N GLU A 29 12.71 4.36 -4.87
CA GLU A 29 13.71 3.76 -3.98
C GLU A 29 14.80 4.80 -3.70
N GLY A 30 14.91 5.19 -2.43
CA GLY A 30 15.78 6.27 -1.98
C GLY A 30 15.23 7.67 -2.25
N GLY A 31 13.92 7.85 -2.44
CA GLY A 31 13.30 9.16 -2.66
C GLY A 31 13.10 9.52 -4.14
N PRO A 32 12.45 10.65 -4.43
CA PRO A 32 11.95 10.97 -5.78
C PRO A 32 13.01 11.52 -6.73
N ASP A 33 14.17 11.93 -6.21
CA ASP A 33 15.31 12.39 -7.01
C ASP A 33 16.20 11.22 -7.40
N ALA A 34 16.17 10.85 -8.69
CA ALA A 34 16.96 9.76 -9.23
C ALA A 34 18.49 9.95 -9.06
N ASN A 35 18.95 11.20 -8.91
CA ASN A 35 20.36 11.57 -8.79
C ASN A 35 20.84 11.69 -7.34
N ASN A 36 19.92 11.72 -6.37
CA ASN A 36 20.25 11.88 -4.96
C ASN A 36 19.54 10.82 -4.13
N TYR A 37 20.23 9.69 -3.94
CA TYR A 37 19.69 8.59 -3.15
C TYR A 37 19.68 8.95 -1.65
N ASN A 38 18.48 8.97 -1.07
CA ASN A 38 18.24 9.17 0.35
C ASN A 38 17.87 7.84 1.02
N PRO A 39 18.79 7.19 1.78
CA PRO A 39 18.48 5.94 2.48
C PRO A 39 17.44 6.09 3.60
N ASN A 40 17.06 7.32 3.97
CA ASN A 40 16.04 7.65 4.96
C ASN A 40 14.79 8.28 4.33
N ALA A 41 14.48 7.92 3.08
CA ALA A 41 13.33 8.43 2.35
C ALA A 41 11.99 7.94 2.94
N ASN A 42 11.01 8.82 2.94
CA ASN A 42 9.63 8.56 3.38
C ASN A 42 8.59 9.11 2.38
N ASP A 43 9.02 9.56 1.21
CA ASP A 43 8.13 10.06 0.15
C ASP A 43 7.00 9.10 -0.24
N PRO A 44 7.24 7.78 -0.45
CA PRO A 44 6.17 6.87 -0.88
C PRO A 44 5.13 6.60 0.21
N VAL A 45 5.45 6.88 1.48
CA VAL A 45 4.51 6.63 2.58
C VAL A 45 3.46 7.73 2.70
N ASN A 46 3.64 8.91 2.10
CA ASN A 46 2.72 10.03 2.29
C ASN A 46 1.27 9.71 1.86
N PRO A 47 0.26 10.22 2.60
CA PRO A 47 -1.13 9.92 2.34
C PRO A 47 -1.68 10.75 1.18
N LEU A 48 -2.70 10.21 0.53
CA LEU A 48 -3.46 10.89 -0.52
C LEU A 48 -4.84 11.28 0.03
N TRP A 49 -5.10 12.58 0.14
CA TRP A 49 -6.34 13.11 0.70
C TRP A 49 -6.69 14.47 0.10
N MET A 50 -7.95 14.62 -0.32
CA MET A 50 -8.49 15.84 -0.95
C MET A 50 -7.64 16.37 -2.12
N LEU A 51 -7.09 15.47 -2.92
CA LEU A 51 -6.27 15.82 -4.08
C LEU A 51 -7.06 15.78 -5.40
N SER A 52 -6.59 16.52 -6.41
CA SER A 52 -7.07 16.38 -7.79
C SER A 52 -6.74 14.99 -8.33
N LYS A 53 -7.44 14.53 -9.38
CA LYS A 53 -7.15 13.23 -10.00
C LYS A 53 -5.71 13.14 -10.50
N ASN A 54 -5.20 14.23 -11.05
CA ASN A 54 -3.82 14.29 -11.54
C ASN A 54 -2.79 14.10 -10.42
N ASP A 55 -3.08 14.57 -9.20
CA ASP A 55 -2.12 14.55 -8.09
C ASP A 55 -2.09 13.22 -7.34
N TRP A 56 -3.26 12.61 -7.11
CA TRP A 56 -3.33 11.33 -6.40
C TRP A 56 -3.02 10.13 -7.28
N TRP A 57 -3.35 10.20 -8.58
CA TRP A 57 -3.11 9.08 -9.48
C TRP A 57 -1.62 8.76 -9.55
N MET A 58 -1.27 7.52 -9.21
CA MET A 58 0.12 7.05 -9.12
C MET A 58 1.00 7.87 -8.18
N GLN A 59 0.40 8.50 -7.15
CA GLN A 59 1.07 9.47 -6.29
C GLN A 59 1.85 10.53 -7.08
N ARG A 60 1.33 11.07 -8.18
CA ARG A 60 2.10 12.05 -8.99
C ARG A 60 2.64 13.21 -8.15
N LYS A 61 1.88 13.67 -7.14
CA LYS A 61 2.28 14.74 -6.21
C LYS A 61 3.59 14.45 -5.44
N SER A 62 3.90 13.19 -5.12
CA SER A 62 5.14 12.84 -4.42
C SER A 62 6.37 12.85 -5.32
N GLY A 63 6.18 12.92 -6.65
CA GLY A 63 7.28 12.82 -7.60
C GLY A 63 7.89 11.42 -7.72
N CYS A 64 7.32 10.40 -7.06
CA CYS A 64 7.85 9.03 -7.06
C CYS A 64 8.11 8.47 -8.47
N LEU A 65 7.25 8.81 -9.44
CA LEU A 65 7.39 8.34 -10.82
C LEU A 65 8.66 8.88 -11.53
N ASN A 66 9.28 9.95 -11.03
CA ASN A 66 10.50 10.53 -11.59
C ASN A 66 11.75 9.69 -11.31
N ASN A 67 11.70 8.78 -10.33
CA ASN A 67 12.78 7.85 -10.01
C ASN A 67 12.31 6.40 -10.23
N PRO A 68 12.34 5.89 -11.47
CA PRO A 68 11.97 4.51 -11.76
C PRO A 68 12.97 3.51 -11.15
N PRO A 69 12.57 2.24 -11.00
CA PRO A 69 13.47 1.20 -10.52
C PRO A 69 14.76 1.10 -11.33
N LYS A 70 15.91 1.09 -10.65
CA LYS A 70 17.24 1.05 -11.27
C LYS A 70 17.62 -0.36 -11.71
N ASN A 71 18.52 -0.47 -12.70
CA ASN A 71 19.15 -1.73 -13.12
C ASN A 71 18.17 -2.85 -13.52
N GLY A 72 16.99 -2.51 -14.05
CA GLY A 72 15.97 -3.49 -14.41
C GLY A 72 15.28 -4.17 -13.22
N ALA A 73 15.46 -3.65 -12.01
CA ALA A 73 14.81 -4.17 -10.82
C ALA A 73 13.28 -4.18 -11.00
N SER A 74 12.67 -5.30 -10.64
CA SER A 74 11.22 -5.48 -10.69
C SER A 74 10.80 -6.54 -9.69
N VAL A 75 9.60 -6.37 -9.13
CA VAL A 75 9.02 -7.31 -8.18
C VAL A 75 8.65 -8.60 -8.93
N ALA A 76 9.24 -9.72 -8.50
CA ALA A 76 8.91 -11.04 -9.04
C ALA A 76 7.59 -11.55 -8.43
N LEU A 77 6.64 -11.90 -9.29
CA LEU A 77 5.33 -12.44 -8.93
C LEU A 77 5.26 -13.92 -9.36
N PRO A 78 5.58 -14.88 -8.48
CA PRO A 78 5.53 -16.30 -8.81
C PRO A 78 4.07 -16.75 -8.94
N ALA A 79 3.63 -17.10 -10.15
CA ALA A 79 2.25 -17.51 -10.40
C ALA A 79 1.87 -18.73 -9.54
N GLY A 80 0.84 -18.58 -8.71
CA GLY A 80 0.36 -19.63 -7.80
C GLY A 80 1.19 -19.76 -6.52
N GLY A 81 2.25 -18.98 -6.38
CA GLY A 81 3.04 -18.85 -5.17
C GLY A 81 2.74 -17.57 -4.41
N GLU A 82 3.76 -17.04 -3.77
CA GLU A 82 3.69 -15.83 -2.95
C GLU A 82 4.97 -15.01 -3.07
N PHE A 83 4.88 -13.73 -2.75
CA PHE A 83 6.02 -12.82 -2.66
C PHE A 83 5.94 -12.01 -1.38
N THR A 84 7.09 -11.60 -0.87
CA THR A 84 7.22 -10.91 0.42
C THR A 84 7.76 -9.50 0.21
N VAL A 85 7.22 -8.56 0.96
CA VAL A 85 7.63 -7.15 0.98
C VAL A 85 7.75 -6.65 2.43
N GLU A 86 8.33 -5.46 2.59
CA GLU A 86 8.48 -4.82 3.88
C GLU A 86 7.54 -3.61 4.00
N LEU A 87 6.51 -3.69 4.83
CA LEU A 87 5.67 -2.55 5.20
C LEU A 87 6.41 -1.70 6.23
N ALA A 88 6.71 -0.44 5.92
CA ALA A 88 7.45 0.43 6.83
C ALA A 88 7.02 1.89 6.72
N HIS A 89 7.41 2.69 7.72
CA HIS A 89 7.13 4.14 7.73
C HIS A 89 8.23 4.97 7.06
N ASN A 90 9.39 4.36 6.86
CA ASN A 90 10.55 4.96 6.25
C ASN A 90 11.41 3.83 5.64
N GLN A 91 12.09 4.11 4.54
CA GLN A 91 13.02 3.16 3.94
C GLN A 91 14.13 2.72 4.89
N ALA A 92 14.57 3.60 5.81
CA ALA A 92 15.58 3.28 6.82
C ALA A 92 15.20 2.08 7.69
N GLN A 93 13.90 1.83 7.88
CA GLN A 93 13.35 0.75 8.70
C GLN A 93 13.18 -0.56 7.92
N THR A 94 13.85 -0.68 6.77
CA THR A 94 13.75 -1.84 5.86
C THR A 94 15.14 -2.38 5.53
N SER A 95 15.20 -3.56 4.90
CA SER A 95 16.47 -4.10 4.39
C SER A 95 17.05 -3.32 3.21
N LEU A 96 16.30 -2.39 2.61
CA LEU A 96 16.77 -1.59 1.47
C LEU A 96 17.80 -0.52 1.86
N SER A 97 17.93 -0.21 3.15
CA SER A 97 18.82 0.83 3.66
C SER A 97 19.60 0.35 4.88
N PHE A 98 20.80 0.89 5.07
CA PHE A 98 21.63 0.69 6.26
C PHE A 98 21.83 -0.80 6.65
N ASP A 99 21.80 -1.70 5.67
CA ASP A 99 21.86 -3.15 5.88
C ASP A 99 20.82 -3.67 6.90
N GLY A 100 19.65 -3.02 6.96
CA GLY A 100 18.57 -3.38 7.87
C GLY A 100 18.77 -2.97 9.33
N LYS A 101 19.79 -2.15 9.64
CA LYS A 101 20.16 -1.76 11.02
C LYS A 101 19.01 -1.16 11.84
N PHE A 102 18.08 -0.44 11.20
CA PHE A 102 16.94 0.20 11.88
C PHE A 102 15.60 -0.52 11.64
N ALA A 103 15.65 -1.73 11.08
CA ALA A 103 14.47 -2.55 10.90
C ALA A 103 14.18 -3.37 12.17
N SER A 104 12.91 -3.47 12.55
CA SER A 104 12.43 -4.35 13.64
C SER A 104 11.36 -5.32 13.12
N ALA A 105 10.65 -6.04 13.98
CA ALA A 105 9.46 -6.78 13.54
C ALA A 105 8.31 -5.85 13.06
N TRP A 106 8.37 -4.57 13.44
CA TRP A 106 7.29 -3.60 13.30
C TRP A 106 7.61 -2.52 12.25
N PRO A 107 6.60 -1.96 11.56
CA PRO A 107 6.80 -0.98 10.49
C PRO A 107 7.52 0.32 10.90
N ASP A 108 7.50 0.69 12.20
CA ASP A 108 8.16 1.89 12.72
C ASP A 108 9.63 1.68 13.16
N GLY A 109 10.16 0.46 13.00
CA GLY A 109 11.52 0.12 13.42
C GLY A 109 11.71 0.05 14.95
N LYS A 110 10.64 0.06 15.74
CA LYS A 110 10.67 -0.12 17.21
C LYS A 110 10.17 -1.50 17.59
N GLU A 111 10.32 -1.84 18.87
CA GLU A 111 9.75 -3.06 19.44
C GLU A 111 8.42 -2.76 20.13
N HIS A 112 7.41 -3.57 19.82
CA HIS A 112 6.08 -3.54 20.42
C HIS A 112 5.67 -4.96 20.87
N PRO A 113 4.79 -5.08 21.88
CA PRO A 113 4.28 -6.39 22.31
C PRO A 113 3.39 -7.04 21.23
N GLU A 114 3.30 -8.36 21.19
CA GLU A 114 2.47 -9.05 20.19
C GLU A 114 0.97 -8.73 20.31
N ASP A 115 0.50 -8.41 21.52
CA ASP A 115 -0.87 -7.95 21.78
C ASP A 115 -1.02 -6.43 21.74
N TRP A 116 -0.15 -5.74 21.00
CA TRP A 116 -0.18 -4.29 20.84
C TRP A 116 -1.57 -3.81 20.44
N ARG A 117 -2.06 -2.83 21.20
CA ARG A 117 -3.38 -2.26 21.06
C ARG A 117 -3.40 -0.86 21.65
N GLY A 118 -4.33 -0.05 21.18
CA GLY A 118 -4.58 1.25 21.78
C GLY A 118 -5.16 1.14 23.19
N PRO A 119 -5.23 2.27 23.92
CA PRO A 119 -5.69 2.30 25.30
C PRO A 119 -7.18 1.97 25.43
N GLY A 120 -7.62 1.52 26.61
CA GLY A 120 -9.03 1.30 26.92
C GLY A 120 -9.58 -0.11 26.62
N SER A 121 -10.88 -0.29 26.86
CA SER A 121 -11.63 -1.54 26.62
C SER A 121 -13.10 -1.21 26.29
N PRO A 122 -13.54 -1.28 25.02
CA PRO A 122 -12.76 -1.72 23.84
C PRO A 122 -11.57 -0.79 23.53
N PRO A 123 -10.51 -1.31 22.89
CA PRO A 123 -9.31 -0.53 22.61
C PRO A 123 -9.61 0.62 21.65
N ASP A 124 -9.16 1.81 22.01
CA ASP A 124 -9.12 2.98 21.13
C ASP A 124 -7.98 2.85 20.10
N CYS A 125 -7.80 3.84 19.23
CA CYS A 125 -6.73 3.87 18.24
C CYS A 125 -5.36 3.85 18.93
N ILE A 126 -4.41 3.12 18.33
CA ILE A 126 -2.98 3.14 18.71
C ILE A 126 -2.47 4.58 18.52
N GLN A 127 -1.87 5.15 19.57
CA GLN A 127 -1.46 6.57 19.60
C GLN A 127 0.06 6.74 19.46
N ASP A 128 0.82 5.77 19.98
CA ASP A 128 2.29 5.71 19.94
C ASP A 128 2.84 5.38 18.55
N ASP A 129 2.01 4.79 17.70
CA ASP A 129 2.23 4.59 16.28
C ASP A 129 0.97 4.92 15.46
N GLY A 130 0.78 6.22 15.19
CA GLY A 130 -0.36 6.71 14.41
C GLY A 130 -0.39 6.22 12.95
N ALA A 131 0.62 5.48 12.50
CA ALA A 131 0.83 5.12 11.09
C ALA A 131 0.13 3.85 10.66
N LEU A 132 -0.27 2.98 11.60
CA LEU A 132 -1.02 1.77 11.32
C LEU A 132 -2.53 2.03 11.21
N HIS A 133 -2.98 3.18 11.71
CA HIS A 133 -4.37 3.60 11.66
C HIS A 133 -5.33 2.49 12.12
N THR A 134 -5.06 1.91 13.28
CA THR A 134 -5.88 0.84 13.83
C THR A 134 -5.86 0.81 15.35
N ASN A 135 -6.80 0.07 15.93
CA ASN A 135 -6.94 -0.15 17.36
C ASN A 135 -6.10 -1.36 17.83
N ASN A 136 -5.95 -2.36 16.95
CA ASN A 136 -5.20 -3.61 17.13
C ASN A 136 -5.14 -4.38 15.78
N GLN A 137 -4.46 -5.52 15.75
CA GLN A 137 -4.27 -6.30 14.52
C GLN A 137 -5.57 -6.67 13.79
N THR A 138 -6.57 -7.18 14.50
CA THR A 138 -7.79 -7.70 13.86
C THR A 138 -8.64 -6.59 13.26
N MET A 139 -8.38 -5.34 13.67
CA MET A 139 -9.03 -4.14 13.18
C MET A 139 -8.23 -3.42 12.08
N ALA A 140 -7.05 -3.91 11.68
CA ALA A 140 -6.30 -3.35 10.56
C ALA A 140 -7.04 -3.59 9.23
N ALA A 141 -7.09 -2.55 8.39
CA ALA A 141 -8.08 -2.43 7.30
C ALA A 141 -7.90 -3.45 6.15
N GLY A 142 -6.67 -3.95 5.97
CA GLY A 142 -6.26 -4.78 4.85
C GLY A 142 -5.60 -3.96 3.73
N THR A 143 -4.61 -4.55 3.07
CA THR A 143 -3.84 -3.95 1.98
C THR A 143 -3.94 -4.82 0.73
N ALA A 144 -3.60 -4.27 -0.43
CA ALA A 144 -3.72 -4.97 -1.69
C ALA A 144 -2.56 -4.70 -2.65
N TRP A 145 -2.42 -5.61 -3.61
CA TRP A 145 -1.60 -5.42 -4.80
C TRP A 145 -2.44 -5.46 -6.06
N ALA A 146 -2.17 -4.54 -6.97
CA ALA A 146 -2.77 -4.48 -8.29
C ALA A 146 -1.71 -4.56 -9.39
N ILE A 147 -2.12 -5.04 -10.56
CA ILE A 147 -1.27 -5.24 -11.75
C ILE A 147 -1.95 -4.68 -12.98
N SER A 148 -1.16 -4.03 -13.84
CA SER A 148 -1.53 -3.64 -15.20
C SER A 148 -0.47 -4.18 -16.17
N TYR A 149 -0.92 -4.83 -17.25
CA TYR A 149 -0.05 -5.43 -18.27
C TYR A 149 0.45 -4.39 -19.28
N GLU A 150 0.80 -3.21 -18.77
CA GLU A 150 1.36 -2.10 -19.52
C GLU A 150 2.80 -1.85 -19.07
N SER A 151 3.72 -1.79 -20.04
CA SER A 151 5.11 -1.41 -19.79
C SER A 151 5.30 0.12 -19.84
N ASP A 152 4.38 0.85 -20.45
CA ASP A 152 4.35 2.31 -20.42
C ASP A 152 3.40 2.78 -19.31
N VAL A 153 3.96 3.37 -18.26
CA VAL A 153 3.20 3.83 -17.10
C VAL A 153 2.14 4.88 -17.46
N SER A 154 2.34 5.64 -18.54
CA SER A 154 1.37 6.64 -19.00
C SER A 154 0.09 6.04 -19.59
N LYS A 155 0.11 4.75 -19.95
CA LYS A 155 -1.03 4.00 -20.49
C LYS A 155 -1.81 3.21 -19.45
N VAL A 156 -1.34 3.19 -18.21
CA VAL A 156 -2.05 2.55 -17.11
C VAL A 156 -3.26 3.40 -16.75
N THR A 157 -4.42 2.75 -16.60
CA THR A 157 -5.69 3.36 -16.20
C THR A 157 -6.28 2.59 -15.02
N MET A 158 -7.35 3.13 -14.43
CA MET A 158 -8.08 2.40 -13.37
C MET A 158 -8.64 1.07 -13.89
N GLU A 159 -9.09 1.03 -15.14
CA GLU A 159 -9.73 -0.14 -15.77
C GLU A 159 -8.74 -1.25 -16.14
N ASN A 160 -7.46 -0.92 -16.38
CA ASN A 160 -6.43 -1.93 -16.65
C ASN A 160 -5.55 -2.26 -15.43
N LEU A 161 -5.70 -1.54 -14.31
CA LEU A 161 -5.05 -1.82 -13.04
C LEU A 161 -5.93 -2.69 -12.15
N VAL A 162 -5.72 -4.01 -12.20
CA VAL A 162 -6.57 -5.00 -11.54
C VAL A 162 -5.97 -5.43 -10.21
N VAL A 163 -6.75 -5.34 -9.12
CA VAL A 163 -6.36 -5.90 -7.82
C VAL A 163 -6.28 -7.42 -7.92
N PHE A 164 -5.09 -7.99 -7.71
CA PHE A 164 -4.81 -9.43 -7.85
C PHE A 164 -4.50 -10.13 -6.52
N SER A 165 -4.14 -9.38 -5.48
CA SER A 165 -3.87 -9.94 -4.15
C SER A 165 -4.37 -9.01 -3.06
N VAL A 166 -4.92 -9.57 -2.00
CA VAL A 166 -5.38 -8.86 -0.80
C VAL A 166 -4.85 -9.57 0.43
N LEU A 167 -4.36 -8.80 1.39
CA LEU A 167 -3.92 -9.29 2.69
C LEU A 167 -4.71 -8.57 3.77
N GLU A 168 -5.59 -9.29 4.46
CA GLU A 168 -6.37 -8.72 5.56
C GLU A 168 -5.48 -8.44 6.78
N HIS A 169 -5.98 -7.61 7.71
CA HIS A 169 -5.28 -7.29 8.96
C HIS A 169 -3.89 -6.69 8.73
N THR A 170 -3.78 -5.86 7.69
CA THR A 170 -2.55 -5.11 7.37
C THR A 170 -2.86 -3.63 7.11
N PRO A 171 -1.87 -2.73 7.25
CA PRO A 171 -0.51 -2.98 7.77
C PRO A 171 -0.52 -3.41 9.25
N TRP A 172 0.47 -4.20 9.65
CA TRP A 172 0.63 -4.63 11.05
C TRP A 172 2.09 -4.94 11.38
N LYS A 173 2.63 -6.04 10.83
CA LYS A 173 4.07 -6.36 10.88
C LYS A 173 4.78 -5.80 9.66
N ARG A 174 6.10 -5.60 9.80
CA ARG A 174 6.93 -5.17 8.67
C ARG A 174 6.94 -6.21 7.57
N ILE A 175 7.18 -7.47 7.88
CA ILE A 175 7.17 -8.52 6.86
C ILE A 175 5.74 -8.88 6.48
N ALA A 176 5.38 -8.69 5.21
CA ALA A 176 4.06 -9.02 4.67
C ALA A 176 4.18 -9.88 3.39
N THR A 177 3.42 -10.97 3.35
CA THR A 177 3.48 -11.96 2.27
C THR A 177 2.14 -12.02 1.53
N TYR A 178 2.18 -11.86 0.21
CA TYR A 178 1.02 -11.77 -0.66
C TYR A 178 0.97 -12.95 -1.62
N LYS A 179 -0.21 -13.57 -1.75
CA LYS A 179 -0.44 -14.70 -2.67
C LYS A 179 -0.71 -14.20 -4.09
N VAL A 180 -0.20 -14.91 -5.09
CA VAL A 180 -0.33 -14.58 -6.51
C VAL A 180 -1.29 -15.56 -7.19
N PRO A 181 -2.28 -15.10 -7.98
CA PRO A 181 -3.13 -16.01 -8.76
C PRO A 181 -2.29 -16.88 -9.69
N LYS A 182 -2.58 -18.19 -9.70
CA LYS A 182 -1.87 -19.18 -10.54
C LYS A 182 -1.96 -18.91 -12.04
N ASP A 183 -3.03 -18.22 -12.45
CA ASP A 183 -3.36 -18.01 -13.84
C ASP A 183 -2.90 -16.64 -14.37
N LEU A 184 -2.17 -15.82 -13.58
CA LEU A 184 -1.59 -14.59 -14.09
C LEU A 184 -0.67 -14.92 -15.28
N PRO A 185 -0.89 -14.36 -16.49
CA PRO A 185 -0.02 -14.61 -17.64
C PRO A 185 1.35 -13.92 -17.49
N ALA A 186 2.28 -14.22 -18.39
CA ALA A 186 3.55 -13.49 -18.47
C ALA A 186 3.33 -12.01 -18.83
N CYS A 187 4.12 -11.12 -18.22
CA CYS A 187 4.15 -9.70 -18.57
C CYS A 187 4.70 -9.48 -19.98
N PRO A 188 4.32 -8.37 -20.67
CA PRO A 188 4.92 -8.01 -21.94
C PRO A 188 6.41 -7.67 -21.80
N ALA A 189 7.09 -7.50 -22.94
CA ALA A 189 8.44 -6.94 -22.96
C ALA A 189 8.46 -5.56 -22.25
N GLY A 190 9.44 -5.37 -21.36
CA GLY A 190 9.53 -4.19 -20.48
C GLY A 190 8.78 -4.33 -19.14
N GLY A 191 8.15 -5.50 -18.89
CA GLY A 191 7.48 -5.81 -17.64
C GLY A 191 6.09 -5.19 -17.52
N CYS A 192 5.46 -5.43 -16.37
CA CYS A 192 4.18 -4.85 -15.99
C CYS A 192 4.38 -3.68 -15.03
N TYR A 193 3.31 -2.90 -14.86
CA TYR A 193 3.15 -1.97 -13.76
C TYR A 193 2.38 -2.64 -12.62
N CYS A 194 2.83 -2.45 -11.39
CA CYS A 194 2.11 -2.86 -10.19
C CYS A 194 1.95 -1.71 -9.21
N ALA A 195 0.95 -1.83 -8.33
CA ALA A 195 0.75 -0.90 -7.23
C ALA A 195 0.45 -1.64 -5.92
N TRP A 196 1.03 -1.18 -4.83
CA TRP A 196 0.59 -1.50 -3.47
C TRP A 196 -0.44 -0.47 -3.04
N LEU A 197 -1.48 -0.89 -2.35
CA LEU A 197 -2.67 -0.09 -2.09
C LEU A 197 -3.17 -0.28 -0.66
N TRP A 198 -3.62 0.82 -0.05
CA TRP A 198 -4.21 0.78 1.28
C TRP A 198 -5.23 1.91 1.48
N VAL A 199 -6.31 1.61 2.18
CA VAL A 199 -7.25 2.61 2.70
C VAL A 199 -7.43 2.30 4.18
N PRO A 200 -7.00 3.17 5.10
CA PRO A 200 -7.21 2.96 6.51
C PRO A 200 -8.69 3.00 6.90
N THR A 201 -9.00 2.48 8.07
CA THR A 201 -10.36 2.49 8.61
C THR A 201 -10.35 3.02 10.04
N ARG A 202 -11.36 3.83 10.38
CA ARG A 202 -11.68 4.35 11.73
C ARG A 202 -10.68 5.28 12.41
N CYS A 203 -9.38 5.03 12.29
CA CYS A 203 -8.35 5.79 12.99
C CYS A 203 -7.66 6.80 12.06
N GLY A 204 -7.50 8.04 12.53
CA GLY A 204 -6.80 9.10 11.79
C GLY A 204 -7.61 9.71 10.64
N GLN A 205 -6.93 10.44 9.77
CA GLN A 205 -7.54 11.10 8.61
C GLN A 205 -8.03 10.04 7.61
N PRO A 206 -9.25 10.18 7.05
CA PRO A 206 -9.79 9.20 6.13
C PRO A 206 -9.19 9.39 4.73
N ASN A 207 -7.98 8.88 4.54
CA ASN A 207 -7.13 9.03 3.36
C ASN A 207 -6.96 7.69 2.60
N MET A 208 -6.10 7.67 1.58
CA MET A 208 -5.67 6.43 0.92
C MET A 208 -4.17 6.47 0.63
N TYR A 209 -3.58 5.31 0.39
CA TYR A 209 -2.17 5.14 0.05
C TYR A 209 -2.02 4.28 -1.20
N MET A 210 -0.97 4.59 -1.95
CA MET A 210 -0.61 3.93 -3.19
C MET A 210 0.90 3.96 -3.31
N ALA A 211 1.57 2.87 -3.63
CA ALA A 211 2.98 2.89 -4.01
C ALA A 211 3.16 2.20 -5.36
N ASN A 212 4.11 2.66 -6.18
CA ASN A 212 4.25 2.25 -7.57
C ASN A 212 5.43 1.30 -7.76
N TYR A 213 5.29 0.30 -8.64
CA TYR A 213 6.32 -0.71 -8.88
C TYR A 213 6.40 -1.11 -10.36
N ARG A 214 7.60 -1.52 -10.78
CA ARG A 214 7.78 -2.46 -11.89
C ARG A 214 7.65 -3.87 -11.34
N CYS A 215 6.94 -4.72 -12.05
CA CYS A 215 6.76 -6.12 -11.67
C CYS A 215 6.78 -7.04 -12.89
N HIS A 216 7.02 -8.32 -12.65
CA HIS A 216 6.96 -9.35 -13.68
C HIS A 216 6.42 -10.66 -13.09
N VAL A 217 5.68 -11.41 -13.90
CA VAL A 217 5.18 -12.73 -13.50
C VAL A 217 6.23 -13.80 -13.83
N THR A 218 6.47 -14.70 -12.89
CA THR A 218 7.39 -15.85 -13.05
C THR A 218 6.62 -17.16 -12.91
N GLY A 219 7.14 -18.25 -13.50
CA GLY A 219 6.57 -19.59 -13.35
C GLY A 219 5.18 -19.79 -13.96
N SER A 220 4.70 -18.87 -14.80
CA SER A 220 3.39 -18.98 -15.44
C SER A 220 3.47 -19.64 -16.82
N ASN A 221 2.54 -20.57 -17.06
CA ASN A 221 2.22 -21.10 -18.39
C ASN A 221 0.83 -20.64 -18.88
N SER A 222 0.21 -19.69 -18.17
CA SER A 222 -1.12 -19.19 -18.49
C SER A 222 -1.07 -18.19 -19.65
N ASN A 223 -2.06 -18.26 -20.53
CA ASN A 223 -2.33 -17.27 -21.57
C ASN A 223 -3.66 -16.52 -21.34
N ARG A 224 -4.28 -16.68 -20.16
CA ARG A 224 -5.53 -16.00 -19.81
C ARG A 224 -5.31 -14.50 -19.76
N LYS A 225 -6.32 -13.74 -20.16
CA LYS A 225 -6.30 -12.28 -20.08
C LYS A 225 -7.06 -11.84 -18.83
N LEU A 226 -6.61 -10.78 -18.18
CA LEU A 226 -7.42 -10.15 -17.14
C LEU A 226 -8.65 -9.51 -17.76
N ALA A 227 -9.77 -9.60 -17.06
CA ALA A 227 -10.96 -8.82 -17.39
C ALA A 227 -10.69 -7.34 -17.05
N PRO A 228 -11.29 -6.38 -17.79
CA PRO A 228 -11.28 -4.99 -17.38
C PRO A 228 -11.82 -4.82 -15.96
N ALA A 229 -11.07 -4.12 -15.11
CA ALA A 229 -11.43 -3.89 -13.73
C ALA A 229 -12.62 -2.95 -13.61
N LYS A 230 -13.59 -3.34 -12.77
CA LYS A 230 -14.76 -2.54 -12.42
C LYS A 230 -14.58 -1.89 -11.06
N ALA A 231 -15.12 -0.69 -10.86
CA ALA A 231 -15.08 -0.04 -9.56
C ALA A 231 -15.73 -0.96 -8.50
N PRO A 232 -15.08 -1.18 -7.34
CA PRO A 232 -15.66 -1.97 -6.26
C PRO A 232 -16.85 -1.22 -5.64
N VAL A 233 -17.70 -1.93 -4.91
CA VAL A 233 -18.85 -1.33 -4.22
C VAL A 233 -18.84 -1.72 -2.75
N TYR A 234 -19.29 -0.81 -1.90
CA TYR A 234 -19.50 -1.12 -0.49
C TYR A 234 -20.66 -2.10 -0.35
N CYS A 235 -20.34 -3.33 0.01
CA CYS A 235 -21.27 -4.46 0.09
C CYS A 235 -21.16 -5.20 1.43
N GLN A 236 -20.71 -4.50 2.48
CA GLN A 236 -20.52 -5.08 3.81
C GLN A 236 -21.83 -5.63 4.39
N ASN A 237 -22.94 -4.91 4.19
CA ASN A 237 -24.25 -5.27 4.73
C ASN A 237 -25.01 -6.27 3.85
N ASP A 238 -24.58 -6.48 2.60
CA ASP A 238 -25.22 -7.37 1.64
C ASP A 238 -24.19 -7.87 0.63
N ARG A 239 -23.59 -9.02 0.93
CA ARG A 239 -22.52 -9.64 0.14
C ARG A 239 -22.95 -10.00 -1.28
N SER A 240 -24.26 -10.19 -1.51
CA SER A 240 -24.78 -10.54 -2.83
C SER A 240 -24.62 -9.41 -3.84
N LYS A 241 -24.48 -8.16 -3.37
CA LYS A 241 -24.27 -6.96 -4.17
C LYS A 241 -22.81 -6.68 -4.51
N CYS A 242 -21.86 -7.45 -3.98
CA CYS A 242 -20.45 -7.23 -4.26
C CYS A 242 -20.13 -7.41 -5.75
N VAL A 243 -19.22 -6.58 -6.26
CA VAL A 243 -18.66 -6.74 -7.60
C VAL A 243 -17.80 -8.00 -7.64
N LYS A 244 -18.18 -8.93 -8.52
CA LYS A 244 -17.43 -10.15 -8.82
C LYS A 244 -16.39 -9.89 -9.91
N GLY A 245 -15.33 -10.69 -9.91
CA GLY A 245 -14.24 -10.61 -10.87
C GLY A 245 -13.29 -9.44 -10.63
N ALA A 246 -12.66 -9.00 -11.73
CA ALA A 246 -11.65 -7.95 -11.73
C ALA A 246 -12.18 -6.65 -11.14
N LYS A 247 -11.52 -6.18 -10.08
CA LYS A 247 -11.84 -4.94 -9.37
C LYS A 247 -10.70 -3.94 -9.47
N GLN A 248 -11.06 -2.67 -9.57
CA GLN A 248 -10.12 -1.54 -9.56
C GLN A 248 -9.54 -1.35 -8.16
N MET A 249 -8.48 -0.54 -8.04
CA MET A 249 -8.14 0.04 -6.75
C MET A 249 -9.28 0.89 -6.20
N VAL A 250 -9.26 1.16 -4.89
CA VAL A 250 -10.16 2.13 -4.25
C VAL A 250 -9.58 3.53 -4.41
N ALA A 251 -10.34 4.43 -5.05
CA ALA A 251 -10.11 5.86 -5.06
C ALA A 251 -11.19 6.53 -4.19
N TRP A 252 -10.80 7.06 -3.03
CA TRP A 252 -11.72 7.57 -2.02
C TRP A 252 -11.18 8.81 -1.30
N ASN A 253 -12.08 9.70 -0.87
CA ASN A 253 -11.79 10.98 -0.21
C ASN A 253 -10.78 11.87 -0.94
N GLN A 254 -10.86 11.89 -2.26
CA GLN A 254 -10.14 12.82 -3.13
C GLN A 254 -11.07 13.98 -3.54
N ALA A 255 -10.49 15.10 -3.97
CA ALA A 255 -11.28 16.20 -4.51
C ALA A 255 -11.94 15.79 -5.84
N GLU A 256 -11.27 14.94 -6.61
CA GLU A 256 -11.75 14.45 -7.91
C GLU A 256 -11.41 12.98 -8.13
N GLY A 257 -12.20 12.31 -8.97
CA GLY A 257 -11.87 10.97 -9.47
C GLY A 257 -12.10 9.81 -8.49
N ASN A 258 -12.87 10.02 -7.42
CA ASN A 258 -13.33 8.93 -6.56
C ASN A 258 -14.14 7.90 -7.36
N ASN A 259 -13.99 6.61 -7.05
CA ASN A 259 -14.73 5.53 -7.71
C ASN A 259 -15.63 4.73 -6.75
N VAL A 260 -15.62 5.06 -5.46
CA VAL A 260 -16.45 4.40 -4.44
C VAL A 260 -17.27 5.41 -3.65
N GLN A 261 -18.43 4.95 -3.20
CA GLN A 261 -19.25 5.63 -2.19
C GLN A 261 -19.51 4.67 -1.05
N VAL A 262 -19.47 5.18 0.17
CA VAL A 262 -19.70 4.42 1.40
C VAL A 262 -20.75 5.13 2.26
N PRO A 263 -21.50 4.41 3.11
CA PRO A 263 -22.39 5.03 4.09
C PRO A 263 -21.66 5.99 5.04
N ASN A 264 -22.39 6.92 5.65
CA ASN A 264 -21.82 7.83 6.64
C ASN A 264 -21.18 7.05 7.80
N GLY A 265 -19.98 7.46 8.21
CA GLY A 265 -19.21 6.78 9.26
C GLY A 265 -18.55 5.46 8.84
N ALA A 266 -18.71 5.02 7.59
CA ALA A 266 -17.99 3.87 7.04
C ALA A 266 -16.75 4.30 6.27
N SER A 267 -15.81 3.37 6.10
CA SER A 267 -14.65 3.53 5.21
C SER A 267 -14.56 2.31 4.31
N PRO A 268 -14.20 2.46 3.03
CA PRO A 268 -13.88 1.32 2.19
C PRO A 268 -12.54 0.72 2.65
N GLY A 269 -12.25 -0.50 2.22
CA GLY A 269 -10.97 -1.15 2.49
C GLY A 269 -10.76 -2.38 1.63
N TYR A 270 -9.54 -2.91 1.61
CA TYR A 270 -9.21 -4.13 0.89
C TYR A 270 -9.52 -5.34 1.76
N ASN A 271 -10.80 -5.63 1.90
CA ASN A 271 -11.32 -6.68 2.76
C ASN A 271 -12.64 -7.23 2.22
N GLN A 272 -13.19 -8.19 2.96
CA GLN A 272 -14.48 -8.75 2.63
C GLN A 272 -15.52 -7.66 2.38
N GLY A 273 -15.70 -6.64 3.21
CA GLY A 273 -16.74 -5.60 3.06
C GLY A 273 -16.87 -4.93 1.68
N MET A 274 -15.83 -4.96 0.85
CA MET A 274 -15.80 -4.42 -0.52
C MET A 274 -15.79 -5.50 -1.64
N GLY A 275 -15.90 -6.78 -1.26
CA GLY A 275 -16.00 -7.91 -2.18
C GLY A 275 -14.67 -8.59 -2.50
N TRP A 276 -13.61 -8.33 -1.72
CA TRP A 276 -12.35 -9.06 -1.85
C TRP A 276 -12.28 -10.21 -0.85
N ALA A 277 -11.83 -11.38 -1.32
CA ALA A 277 -11.44 -12.47 -0.44
C ALA A 277 -9.97 -12.29 -0.01
N PRO A 278 -9.56 -12.77 1.17
CA PRO A 278 -8.14 -12.78 1.54
C PRO A 278 -7.32 -13.67 0.58
N GLY A 279 -6.13 -13.21 0.21
CA GLY A 279 -5.19 -13.90 -0.65
C GLY A 279 -5.31 -13.52 -2.14
N ALA A 280 -5.04 -14.49 -3.00
CA ALA A 280 -5.04 -14.32 -4.45
C ALA A 280 -6.47 -14.17 -5.00
N GLN A 281 -6.69 -13.17 -5.86
CA GLN A 281 -7.96 -12.95 -6.54
C GLN A 281 -7.99 -13.79 -7.83
N ASN A 282 -8.60 -14.98 -7.76
CA ASN A 282 -8.56 -15.96 -8.85
C ASN A 282 -9.70 -15.79 -9.88
N ASP A 283 -10.66 -14.89 -9.63
CA ASP A 283 -11.82 -14.64 -10.50
C ASP A 283 -11.64 -13.45 -11.45
N ILE A 284 -10.43 -12.90 -11.54
CA ILE A 284 -10.13 -11.63 -12.25
C ILE A 284 -9.92 -11.75 -13.77
N PHE A 285 -10.13 -12.93 -14.33
CA PHE A 285 -9.82 -13.27 -15.72
C PHE A 285 -11.07 -13.24 -16.60
N GLN A 286 -10.84 -13.11 -17.91
CA GLN A 286 -11.88 -13.29 -18.94
C GLN A 286 -12.36 -14.75 -19.02
#